data_AF-A0A7W1LTU4-F1
#
_entry.id   AF-A0A7W1LTU4-F1
#
_cell.length_a   1.000
_cell.length_b   1.000
_cell.length_c   1.000
_cell.angle_alpha   90.00
_cell.angle_beta   90.00
_cell.angle_gamma   90.00
#
_symmetry.space_group_name_H-M   'P 1'
#
loop_
_entity.id
_entity.type
_entity.pdbx_description
1 polymer ?
#
loop_
_entity_poly.entity_id
_entity_poly.type
_entity_poly.pdbx_seq_one_letter_code
_entity_poly.pdbx_strand_id
1 'polypeptide(L)'
;MQVHHVVHRADHGDTDTWNLICLCPTHHRMHHRNQLGITGNADLAPGAPGAVIFTDARGRCIEPGAAPTTPGGPPPSPTGTWQHPLGERLDHWAVHFNPPRPVHADTN
;
A
#
# COMPACT_ATOMS: atom_id res chain seq x y z
N MET A 1 1.49 2.12 -8.11
CA MET A 1 0.61 0.93 -8.25
C MET A 1 1.06 0.19 -9.51
N GLN A 2 1.00 -1.13 -9.55
CA GLN A 2 1.40 -1.94 -10.71
C GLN A 2 0.31 -2.99 -11.00
N VAL A 3 -0.04 -3.16 -12.28
CA VAL A 3 -1.03 -4.15 -12.73
C VAL A 3 -0.34 -5.50 -12.88
N HIS A 4 -0.94 -6.53 -12.31
CA HIS A 4 -0.46 -7.90 -12.39
C HIS A 4 -1.54 -8.82 -12.96
N HIS A 5 -1.14 -9.90 -13.63
CA HIS A 5 -2.09 -10.88 -14.13
C HIS A 5 -2.35 -11.94 -13.04
N VAL A 6 -3.61 -12.30 -12.79
CA VAL A 6 -3.98 -13.35 -11.83
C VAL A 6 -3.48 -14.71 -12.35
N VAL A 7 -3.79 -15.02 -13.60
CA VAL A 7 -3.17 -16.09 -14.39
C VAL A 7 -2.04 -15.47 -15.20
N HIS A 8 -0.80 -15.93 -14.98
CA HIS A 8 0.35 -15.36 -15.67
C HIS A 8 0.19 -15.43 -17.20
N ARG A 9 0.68 -14.39 -17.88
CA ARG A 9 0.73 -14.35 -19.36
C ARG A 9 1.51 -15.53 -19.96
N ALA A 10 2.51 -16.04 -19.24
CA ALA A 10 3.26 -17.23 -19.65
C ALA A 10 2.40 -18.50 -19.65
N ASP A 11 1.35 -18.53 -18.82
CA ASP A 11 0.38 -19.62 -18.70
C ASP A 11 -0.89 -19.35 -19.52
N HIS A 12 -0.78 -18.51 -20.56
CA HIS A 12 -1.89 -18.11 -21.45
C HIS A 12 -2.99 -17.26 -20.79
N GLY A 13 -2.69 -16.57 -19.68
CA GLY A 13 -3.60 -15.56 -19.14
C GLY A 13 -3.82 -14.40 -20.13
N ASP A 14 -5.08 -14.02 -20.31
CA ASP A 14 -5.48 -12.89 -21.16
C ASP A 14 -5.23 -11.53 -20.48
N THR A 15 -5.50 -10.44 -21.20
CA THR A 15 -5.39 -9.07 -20.66
C THR A 15 -6.77 -8.48 -20.38
N ASP A 16 -7.78 -9.34 -20.19
CA ASP A 16 -9.13 -8.91 -19.85
C ASP A 16 -9.21 -8.57 -18.35
N THR A 17 -10.18 -7.74 -17.98
CA THR A 17 -10.26 -7.14 -16.63
C THR A 17 -10.33 -8.18 -15.52
N TRP A 18 -11.03 -9.30 -15.76
CA TRP A 18 -11.14 -10.41 -14.81
C TRP A 18 -9.78 -10.98 -14.39
N ASN A 19 -8.76 -10.87 -15.25
CA ASN A 19 -7.43 -11.40 -15.04
C ASN A 19 -6.43 -10.34 -14.56
N LEU A 20 -6.84 -9.08 -14.35
CA LEU A 20 -5.93 -7.98 -14.01
C LEU A 20 -6.19 -7.44 -12.61
N ILE A 21 -5.14 -7.34 -11.79
CA ILE A 21 -5.22 -6.81 -10.43
C ILE A 21 -4.15 -5.76 -10.13
N CYS A 22 -4.54 -4.72 -9.42
CA CYS A 22 -3.66 -3.63 -9.03
C CYS A 22 -3.02 -3.88 -7.67
N LEU A 23 -1.68 -3.91 -7.62
CA LEU A 23 -0.90 -4.13 -6.40
C LEU A 23 0.02 -2.96 -6.07
N CYS A 24 0.34 -2.79 -4.78
CA CYS A 24 1.41 -1.90 -4.35
C CYS A 24 2.79 -2.50 -4.69
N PRO A 25 3.89 -1.72 -4.74
CA PRO A 25 5.21 -2.23 -5.10
C PRO A 25 5.68 -3.41 -4.23
N THR A 26 5.32 -3.41 -2.94
CA THR A 26 5.68 -4.49 -2.01
C THR A 26 4.93 -5.77 -2.35
N HIS A 27 3.60 -5.73 -2.45
CA HIS A 27 2.78 -6.91 -2.76
C HIS A 27 3.03 -7.44 -4.17
N HIS A 28 3.34 -6.57 -5.13
CA HIS A 28 3.73 -7.00 -6.47
C HIS A 28 5.00 -7.86 -6.43
N ARG A 29 6.04 -7.44 -5.68
CA ARG A 29 7.25 -8.25 -5.49
C ARG A 29 6.98 -9.57 -4.77
N MET A 30 6.09 -9.56 -3.76
CA MET A 30 5.72 -10.77 -3.05
C MET A 30 5.02 -11.78 -3.97
N HIS A 31 4.14 -11.30 -4.86
CA HIS A 31 3.48 -12.15 -5.86
C HIS A 31 4.50 -12.85 -6.77
N HIS A 32 5.42 -12.08 -7.36
CA HIS A 32 6.51 -12.63 -8.19
C HIS A 32 7.44 -13.59 -7.45
N ARG A 33 7.46 -13.55 -6.11
CA ARG A 33 8.26 -14.45 -5.25
C ARG A 33 7.45 -15.63 -4.71
N ASN A 34 6.22 -15.84 -5.17
CA ASN A 34 5.29 -16.86 -4.65
C ASN A 34 5.01 -16.73 -3.14
N GLN A 35 5.12 -15.51 -2.60
CA GLN A 35 4.84 -15.21 -1.19
C GLN A 35 3.42 -14.67 -0.97
N LEU A 36 2.77 -14.23 -2.04
CA LEU A 36 1.38 -13.82 -2.09
C LEU A 36 0.75 -14.54 -3.28
N GLY A 37 -0.12 -15.53 -3.04
CA GLY A 37 -0.90 -16.17 -4.08
C GLY A 37 -2.17 -15.38 -4.38
N ILE A 38 -2.56 -15.33 -5.66
CA ILE A 38 -3.77 -14.65 -6.12
C ILE A 38 -4.50 -15.59 -7.08
N THR A 39 -5.78 -15.84 -6.83
CA THR A 39 -6.63 -16.70 -7.67
C THR A 39 -8.04 -16.14 -7.73
N GLY A 40 -8.80 -16.44 -8.78
CA GLY A 40 -10.21 -16.04 -8.93
C GLY A 40 -10.40 -14.93 -9.96
N ASN A 41 -11.62 -14.37 -10.02
CA ASN A 41 -12.02 -13.35 -10.98
C ASN A 41 -12.03 -11.95 -10.34
N ALA A 42 -11.23 -11.03 -10.90
CA ALA A 42 -11.07 -9.65 -10.42
C ALA A 42 -12.27 -8.72 -10.68
N ASP A 43 -13.20 -9.09 -11.57
CA ASP A 43 -14.42 -8.34 -11.84
C ASP A 43 -15.52 -8.62 -10.81
N LEU A 44 -15.39 -9.68 -10.01
CA LEU A 44 -16.37 -10.05 -8.99
C LEU A 44 -16.13 -9.30 -7.69
N ALA A 45 -17.23 -8.92 -7.03
CA ALA A 45 -17.17 -8.26 -5.74
C ALA A 45 -16.52 -9.16 -4.67
N PRO A 46 -15.72 -8.59 -3.74
CA PRO A 46 -15.15 -9.36 -2.63
C PRO A 46 -16.21 -10.15 -1.87
N GLY A 47 -15.96 -11.45 -1.66
CA GLY A 47 -16.89 -12.37 -0.99
C GLY A 47 -17.92 -13.04 -1.90
N ALA A 48 -18.03 -12.65 -3.18
CA ALA A 48 -18.85 -13.39 -4.14
C ALA A 48 -18.22 -14.75 -4.51
N PRO A 49 -19.01 -15.78 -4.87
CA PRO A 49 -18.48 -17.05 -5.34
C PRO A 49 -17.56 -16.86 -6.55
N GLY A 50 -16.31 -17.32 -6.44
CA GLY A 50 -15.30 -17.19 -7.50
C GLY A 50 -14.58 -15.84 -7.55
N ALA A 51 -14.88 -14.91 -6.62
CA ALA A 51 -14.13 -13.67 -6.48
C ALA A 51 -12.67 -13.93 -6.11
N VAL A 52 -11.84 -12.90 -6.26
CA VAL A 52 -10.41 -13.00 -5.94
C VAL A 52 -10.19 -13.41 -4.48
N ILE A 53 -9.32 -14.38 -4.30
CA ILE A 53 -8.81 -14.83 -3.01
C ILE A 53 -7.30 -14.61 -2.99
N PHE A 54 -6.81 -14.11 -1.86
CA PHE A 54 -5.38 -13.95 -1.58
C PHE A 54 -4.93 -15.05 -0.64
N THR A 55 -3.75 -15.62 -0.89
CA THR A 55 -3.16 -16.64 -0.02
C THR A 55 -1.74 -16.27 0.39
N ASP A 56 -1.32 -16.71 1.57
CA ASP A 56 0.08 -16.58 2.00
C ASP A 56 1.00 -17.61 1.30
N ALA A 57 2.30 -17.54 1.58
CA ALA A 57 3.29 -18.47 1.04
C ALA A 57 3.05 -19.97 1.37
N ARG A 58 2.11 -20.27 2.29
CA ARG A 58 1.71 -21.64 2.65
C ARG A 58 0.35 -22.02 2.05
N GLY A 59 -0.21 -21.18 1.19
CA GLY A 59 -1.52 -21.40 0.57
C GLY A 59 -2.72 -21.12 1.49
N ARG A 60 -2.52 -20.49 2.65
CA ARG A 60 -3.64 -20.17 3.56
C ARG A 60 -4.31 -18.88 3.11
N CYS A 61 -5.65 -18.90 3.07
CA CYS A 61 -6.45 -17.72 2.76
C CYS A 61 -6.10 -16.57 3.72
N ILE A 62 -5.84 -15.39 3.16
CA ILE A 62 -5.65 -14.15 3.90
C ILE A 62 -7.04 -13.53 4.03
N GLU A 63 -7.63 -13.68 5.20
CA GLU A 63 -8.89 -13.02 5.51
C GLU A 63 -8.74 -11.51 5.49
N PRO A 64 -9.80 -10.75 5.13
CA PRO A 64 -9.81 -9.31 5.26
C PRO A 64 -9.41 -8.93 6.68
N GLY A 65 -8.40 -8.06 6.82
CA GLY A 65 -8.03 -7.50 8.11
C GLY A 65 -9.15 -6.61 8.67
N ALA A 66 -8.95 -6.09 9.88
CA ALA A 66 -9.88 -5.14 10.47
C ALA A 66 -10.07 -3.94 9.53
N ALA A 67 -11.28 -3.78 9.01
CA ALA A 67 -11.66 -2.60 8.26
C ALA A 67 -11.75 -1.42 9.25
N PRO A 68 -11.23 -0.23 8.90
CA PRO A 68 -11.49 0.96 9.69
C PRO A 68 -13.00 1.15 9.84
N THR A 69 -13.48 1.39 11.04
CA THR A 69 -14.88 1.80 11.23
C THR A 69 -15.06 3.16 10.56
N THR A 70 -15.88 3.21 9.52
CA THR A 70 -16.25 4.48 8.88
C THR A 70 -16.87 5.40 9.92
N PRO A 71 -16.42 6.67 10.05
CA PRO A 71 -17.05 7.61 10.97
C PRO A 71 -18.54 7.78 10.65
N GLY A 72 -19.39 7.67 11.67
CA GLY A 72 -20.86 7.78 11.52
C GLY A 72 -21.39 9.21 11.36
N GLY A 73 -20.49 10.20 11.30
CA GLY A 73 -20.86 11.60 11.22
C GLY A 73 -19.63 12.51 11.08
N PRO A 74 -19.85 13.82 10.91
CA PRO A 74 -18.77 14.79 10.86
C PRO A 74 -17.95 14.75 12.17
N PRO A 75 -16.64 15.06 12.11
CA PRO A 75 -15.83 15.19 13.31
C PRO A 75 -16.45 16.22 14.27
N PRO A 76 -16.25 16.09 15.59
CA PRO A 76 -16.73 17.07 16.55
C PRO A 76 -16.16 18.46 16.22
N SER A 77 -16.95 19.50 16.48
CA SER A 77 -16.51 20.88 16.32
C SER A 77 -15.21 21.12 17.11
N PRO A 78 -14.20 21.78 16.53
CA PRO A 78 -12.98 22.14 17.25
C PRO A 78 -13.33 22.88 18.55
N THR A 79 -12.81 22.43 19.68
CA THR A 79 -13.09 23.02 21.00
C THR A 79 -12.25 24.26 21.30
N GLY A 80 -11.35 24.65 20.40
CA GLY A 80 -10.47 25.80 20.58
C GLY A 80 -10.27 26.59 19.30
N THR A 81 -9.92 27.86 19.45
CA THR A 81 -9.46 28.69 18.34
C THR A 81 -8.08 28.21 17.94
N TRP A 82 -7.94 27.71 16.72
CA TRP A 82 -6.62 27.44 16.17
C TRP A 82 -5.82 28.76 16.17
N GLN A 83 -4.64 28.74 16.78
CA GLN A 83 -3.69 29.85 16.74
C GLN A 83 -2.55 29.46 15.80
N HIS A 84 -2.32 30.28 14.78
CA HIS A 84 -1.13 30.10 13.96
C HIS A 84 0.12 30.34 14.80
N PRO A 85 1.24 29.68 14.46
CA PRO A 85 2.54 30.20 14.83
C PRO A 85 2.63 31.68 14.44
N LEU A 86 3.35 32.48 15.22
CA LEU A 86 3.48 33.93 15.00
C LEU A 86 4.04 34.30 13.61
N GLY A 87 4.63 33.34 12.90
CA GLY A 87 5.23 33.57 11.59
C GLY A 87 6.46 34.49 11.67
N GLU A 88 7.07 34.59 12.86
CA GLU A 88 8.28 35.35 13.07
C GLU A 88 9.42 34.85 12.18
N ARG A 89 10.38 35.74 11.90
CA ARG A 89 11.56 35.36 11.13
C ARG A 89 12.37 34.37 11.95
N LEU A 90 12.85 33.32 11.29
CA LEU A 90 13.81 32.42 11.90
C LEU A 90 15.06 33.21 12.33
N ASP A 91 15.46 33.05 13.58
CA ASP A 91 16.75 33.49 14.08
C ASP A 91 17.82 32.47 13.66
N HIS A 92 18.42 32.70 12.50
CA HIS A 92 19.39 31.75 11.92
C HIS A 92 20.59 31.48 12.85
N TRP A 93 20.92 32.42 13.74
CA TRP A 93 22.01 32.28 14.71
C TRP A 93 21.72 31.22 15.79
N ALA A 94 20.45 30.93 16.08
CA ALA A 94 20.02 29.96 17.08
C ALA A 94 19.85 28.54 16.51
N VAL A 95 20.14 28.34 15.21
CA VAL A 95 20.01 27.04 14.53
C VAL A 95 21.39 26.49 14.18
N HIS A 96 21.68 25.28 14.67
CA HIS A 96 22.86 24.52 14.27
C HIS A 96 22.45 23.29 13.47
N PHE A 97 22.96 23.16 12.25
CA PHE A 97 22.79 21.96 11.44
C PHE A 97 23.95 21.00 11.73
N ASN A 98 23.64 19.75 12.07
CA ASN A 98 24.66 18.71 12.08
C ASN A 98 25.14 18.46 10.66
N PRO A 99 26.46 18.35 10.43
CA PRO A 99 26.97 17.94 9.13
C PRO A 99 26.44 16.53 8.80
N PRO A 100 26.15 16.24 7.51
CA PRO A 100 25.77 14.89 7.12
C PRO A 100 26.87 13.92 7.54
N ARG A 101 26.46 12.72 8.00
CA ARG A 101 27.41 11.64 8.27
C ARG A 101 28.21 11.39 6.97
N PRO A 102 29.55 11.29 7.02
CA PRO A 102 30.33 10.91 5.85
C PRO A 102 29.76 9.61 5.29
N VAL A 103 29.35 9.63 4.01
CA VAL A 103 29.09 8.40 3.30
C VAL A 103 30.42 7.65 3.24
N HIS A 104 30.48 6.45 3.79
CA HIS A 104 31.61 5.57 3.51
C HIS A 104 31.63 5.41 1.99
N ALA A 105 32.77 5.75 1.36
CA ALA A 105 32.96 5.43 -0.03
C ALA A 105 32.89 3.90 -0.14
N ASP A 106 31.90 3.41 -0.88
CA ASP A 106 31.80 2.00 -1.22
C ASP A 106 33.08 1.64 -1.99
N THR A 107 34.03 0.99 -1.30
CA THR A 107 35.12 0.30 -1.96
C THR A 107 34.54 -0.90 -2.67
N ASN A 108 34.48 -0.78 -3.99
CA ASN A 108 34.25 -1.84 -4.98
C ASN A 108 35.19 -3.04 -4.76
#